data_AF-A0A4U8STL7-F1
#
_entry.id   AF-A0A4U8STL7-F1
#
_cell.length_a   1.000
_cell.length_b   1.000
_cell.length_c   1.000
_cell.angle_alpha   90.00
_cell.angle_beta   90.00
_cell.angle_gamma   90.00
#
_symmetry.space_group_name_H-M   'P 1'
#
loop_
_entity.id
_entity.type
_entity.pdbx_description
1 polymer ?
#
loop_
_entity_poly.entity_id
_entity_poly.type
_entity_poly.pdbx_seq_one_letter_code
_entity_poly.pdbx_strand_id
1 'polypeptide(L)'
;MSSKKQSKAKPTLLSAEPNSQADLQYTDDISTDSESTQNKEPEDIEELLEKARLILTKLNSQEITLKESLALYEKGMQSLKSAQEVLEQAKLRYQEFKD
;
A
#
# COMPACT_ATOMS: atom_id res chain seq x y z
N MET A 1 -48.98 32.81 33.76
CA MET A 1 -48.25 31.60 33.29
C MET A 1 -48.93 31.10 32.02
N SER A 2 -48.17 30.61 31.03
CA SER A 2 -48.55 29.66 29.95
C SER A 2 -49.93 29.80 29.23
N SER A 3 -50.07 29.78 27.90
CA SER A 3 -49.28 29.06 26.89
C SER A 3 -49.47 29.59 25.45
N LYS A 4 -48.36 29.53 24.70
CA LYS A 4 -48.17 29.22 23.26
C LYS A 4 -49.24 29.61 22.20
N LYS A 5 -48.74 30.41 21.24
CA LYS A 5 -49.25 30.64 19.88
C LYS A 5 -49.40 29.35 19.05
N GLN A 6 -50.34 29.32 18.10
CA GLN A 6 -50.34 28.42 16.93
C GLN A 6 -50.97 29.06 15.68
N SER A 7 -50.76 28.39 14.54
CA SER A 7 -51.53 28.44 13.27
C SER A 7 -51.28 29.62 12.31
N LYS A 8 -51.07 29.46 10.99
CA LYS A 8 -50.64 28.31 10.15
C LYS A 8 -49.86 28.82 8.90
N ALA A 9 -48.81 28.13 8.44
CA ALA A 9 -48.39 28.11 7.02
C ALA A 9 -47.43 26.93 6.71
N LYS A 10 -47.89 26.00 5.86
CA LYS A 10 -47.21 24.87 5.15
C LYS A 10 -48.19 24.45 4.02
N PRO A 11 -47.80 23.81 2.88
CA PRO A 11 -46.62 22.95 2.60
C PRO A 11 -45.63 23.58 1.58
N THR A 12 -44.33 23.24 1.49
CA THR A 12 -43.61 21.97 1.20
C THR A 12 -43.53 21.59 -0.28
N LEU A 13 -42.30 21.59 -0.84
CA LEU A 13 -41.62 20.58 -1.70
C LEU A 13 -40.31 21.26 -2.20
N LEU A 14 -39.12 20.96 -1.70
CA LEU A 14 -38.29 19.74 -1.79
C LEU A 14 -37.52 19.59 -3.13
N SER A 15 -36.26 20.02 -3.10
CA SER A 15 -35.13 19.50 -3.89
C SER A 15 -33.85 19.99 -3.17
N ALA A 16 -33.26 19.16 -2.30
CA ALA A 16 -32.17 18.23 -2.62
C ALA A 16 -30.79 18.92 -2.70
N GLU A 17 -30.16 19.09 -1.53
CA GLU A 17 -28.69 19.04 -1.35
C GLU A 17 -28.20 17.57 -1.53
N PRO A 18 -26.89 17.24 -1.71
CA PRO A 18 -25.72 18.02 -1.26
C PRO A 18 -24.43 18.02 -2.13
N ASN A 19 -23.54 18.96 -1.76
CA ASN A 19 -22.07 18.87 -1.63
C ASN A 19 -21.28 17.71 -2.27
N SER A 20 -20.34 18.04 -3.18
CA SER A 20 -19.04 17.39 -3.42
C SER A 20 -18.10 18.45 -4.02
N GLN A 21 -17.01 18.83 -3.34
CA GLN A 21 -15.67 18.21 -3.34
C GLN A 21 -14.85 18.46 -4.62
N ALA A 22 -13.57 18.74 -4.43
CA ALA A 22 -12.67 19.26 -5.46
C ALA A 22 -11.99 18.13 -6.24
N ASP A 23 -12.21 18.08 -7.55
CA ASP A 23 -11.46 17.21 -8.44
C ASP A 23 -10.05 17.77 -8.66
N LEU A 24 -9.11 17.28 -7.84
CA LEU A 24 -7.69 17.30 -8.18
C LEU A 24 -7.49 16.30 -9.33
N GLN A 25 -7.26 16.82 -10.54
CA GLN A 25 -6.87 16.01 -11.69
C GLN A 25 -5.48 15.41 -11.46
N TYR A 26 -5.43 14.19 -10.96
CA TYR A 26 -4.24 13.35 -11.00
C TYR A 26 -4.15 12.73 -12.40
N THR A 27 -3.10 13.05 -13.15
CA THR A 27 -2.87 12.45 -14.47
C THR A 27 -2.20 11.09 -14.30
N ASP A 28 -3.01 10.03 -14.26
CA ASP A 28 -2.55 8.68 -14.52
C ASP A 28 -2.13 8.57 -15.99
N ASP A 29 -0.85 8.80 -16.28
CA ASP A 29 -0.23 8.33 -17.52
C ASP A 29 1.25 7.98 -17.28
N ILE A 30 1.47 6.75 -16.82
CA ILE A 30 2.65 5.94 -17.14
C ILE A 30 2.12 4.52 -17.38
N SER A 31 1.73 4.29 -18.64
CA SER A 31 1.88 2.95 -19.21
C SER A 31 3.33 2.81 -19.64
N THR A 32 4.08 1.90 -19.03
CA THR A 32 5.34 1.40 -19.60
C THR A 32 5.32 -0.12 -19.61
N ASP A 33 5.74 -0.66 -20.75
CA ASP A 33 5.40 -2.00 -21.21
C ASP A 33 6.02 -3.15 -20.41
N SER A 34 5.36 -4.30 -20.52
CA SER A 34 5.96 -5.59 -20.20
C SER A 34 6.99 -5.98 -21.26
N GLU A 35 8.28 -5.78 -20.98
CA GLU A 35 9.35 -6.50 -21.66
C GLU A 35 9.89 -7.62 -20.77
N SER A 36 9.46 -8.85 -21.05
CA SER A 36 9.83 -10.06 -20.33
C SER A 36 11.24 -10.55 -20.70
N THR A 37 12.25 -9.80 -20.25
CA THR A 37 13.66 -10.12 -20.46
C THR A 37 14.14 -11.12 -19.42
N GLN A 38 14.42 -12.36 -19.85
CA GLN A 38 14.96 -13.43 -18.99
C GLN A 38 16.47 -13.21 -18.71
N ASN A 39 16.77 -12.20 -17.90
CA ASN A 39 17.98 -12.13 -17.07
C ASN A 39 17.53 -11.88 -15.64
N LYS A 40 18.09 -12.60 -14.67
CA LYS A 40 17.87 -12.28 -13.25
C LYS A 40 18.75 -11.10 -12.88
N GLU A 41 18.29 -9.91 -13.22
CA GLU A 41 18.66 -8.69 -12.52
C GLU A 41 18.48 -8.91 -11.00
N PRO A 42 19.29 -8.27 -10.15
CA PRO A 42 19.04 -8.31 -8.71
C PRO A 42 17.62 -7.82 -8.44
N GLU A 43 16.82 -8.61 -7.72
CA GLU A 43 15.46 -8.19 -7.35
C GLU A 43 15.53 -6.84 -6.64
N ASP A 44 14.72 -5.88 -7.09
CA ASP A 44 14.74 -4.54 -6.53
C ASP A 44 14.36 -4.56 -5.03
N ILE A 45 14.89 -3.60 -4.26
CA ILE A 45 14.60 -3.48 -2.83
C ILE A 45 13.09 -3.35 -2.59
N GLU A 46 12.38 -2.61 -3.44
CA GLU A 46 10.92 -2.46 -3.31
C GLU A 46 10.20 -3.80 -3.50
N GLU A 47 10.59 -4.60 -4.50
CA GLU A 47 10.06 -5.95 -4.68
C GLU A 47 10.38 -6.89 -3.51
N LEU A 48 11.61 -6.85 -2.99
CA LEU A 48 12.05 -7.68 -1.87
C LEU A 48 11.28 -7.35 -0.58
N LEU A 49 11.04 -6.06 -0.33
CA LEU A 49 10.23 -5.59 0.79
C LEU A 49 8.77 -5.95 0.62
N GLU A 50 8.19 -5.85 -0.58
CA GLU A 50 6.80 -6.26 -0.81
C GLU A 50 6.62 -7.78 -0.70
N LYS A 51 7.58 -8.58 -1.18
CA LYS A 51 7.62 -10.04 -0.96
C LYS A 51 7.63 -10.37 0.54
N ALA A 52 8.44 -9.67 1.34
CA ALA A 52 8.45 -9.82 2.79
C ALA A 52 7.13 -9.37 3.46
N ARG A 53 6.54 -8.27 3.00
CA ARG A 53 5.24 -7.76 3.47
C ARG A 53 4.12 -8.77 3.24
N LEU A 54 4.00 -9.29 2.02
CA LEU A 54 2.98 -10.30 1.65
C LEU A 54 3.14 -11.59 2.46
N ILE A 55 4.38 -11.98 2.77
CA ILE A 55 4.67 -13.12 3.65
C ILE A 55 4.21 -12.83 5.08
N LEU A 56 4.51 -11.66 5.63
CA LEU A 56 4.02 -11.24 6.96
C LEU A 56 2.49 -11.21 7.02
N THR A 57 1.80 -10.73 5.98
CA THR A 57 0.34 -10.76 5.91
C THR A 57 -0.19 -12.20 5.94
N LYS A 58 0.42 -13.13 5.21
CA LYS A 58 0.04 -14.56 5.22
C LYS A 58 0.31 -15.24 6.56
N LEU A 59 1.43 -14.91 7.23
CA LEU A 59 1.76 -15.41 8.57
C LEU A 59 0.78 -14.94 9.66
N ASN A 60 0.11 -13.80 9.46
CA ASN A 60 -0.94 -13.30 10.36
C ASN A 60 -2.34 -13.88 10.06
N SER A 61 -2.49 -14.72 9.02
CA SER A 61 -3.76 -15.37 8.73
C SER A 61 -4.06 -16.53 9.69
N GLN A 62 -5.34 -16.74 10.01
CA GLN A 62 -5.77 -17.78 10.97
C GLN A 62 -5.83 -19.20 10.35
N GLU A 63 -5.60 -19.33 9.03
CA GLU A 63 -5.81 -20.56 8.26
C GLU A 63 -4.49 -21.17 7.74
N ILE A 64 -3.36 -20.94 8.44
CA ILE A 64 -2.04 -21.46 8.07
C ILE A 64 -1.60 -22.63 8.96
N THR A 65 -1.09 -23.71 8.36
CA THR A 65 -0.51 -24.82 9.14
C THR A 65 0.90 -24.47 9.66
N LEU A 66 1.33 -25.12 10.74
CA LEU A 66 2.67 -24.92 11.31
C LEU A 66 3.82 -25.19 10.32
N LYS A 67 3.62 -26.12 9.38
CA LYS A 67 4.62 -26.42 8.33
C LYS A 67 4.72 -25.30 7.31
N GLU A 68 3.59 -24.72 6.92
CA GLU A 68 3.53 -23.61 5.97
C GLU A 68 4.02 -22.31 6.60
N SER A 69 3.72 -22.06 7.88
CA SER A 69 4.22 -20.87 8.57
C SER A 69 5.75 -20.89 8.74
N LEU A 70 6.35 -22.06 9.00
CA LEU A 70 7.81 -22.23 8.95
C LEU A 70 8.39 -21.93 7.56
N ALA A 71 7.84 -22.52 6.51
CA ALA A 71 8.34 -22.31 5.14
C ALA A 71 8.16 -20.85 4.66
N LEU A 72 7.06 -20.20 5.04
CA LEU A 72 6.86 -18.78 4.77
C LEU A 72 7.82 -17.90 5.57
N TYR A 73 8.05 -18.20 6.85
CA TYR A 73 9.00 -17.46 7.68
C TYR A 73 10.42 -17.51 7.11
N GLU A 74 10.92 -18.69 6.74
CA GLU A 74 12.23 -18.87 6.10
C GLU A 74 12.32 -18.04 4.81
N LYS A 75 11.30 -18.10 3.95
CA LYS A 75 11.25 -17.32 2.71
C LYS A 75 11.25 -15.81 2.96
N GLY A 76 10.48 -15.34 3.95
CA GLY A 76 10.43 -13.92 4.32
C GLY A 76 11.75 -13.42 4.87
N MET A 77 12.41 -14.24 5.70
CA MET A 77 13.75 -13.94 6.22
C MET A 77 14.78 -13.85 5.09
N GLN A 78 14.68 -14.71 4.08
CA GLN A 78 15.57 -14.66 2.91
C GLN A 78 15.36 -13.39 2.08
N SER A 79 14.12 -12.97 1.81
CA SER A 79 13.83 -11.69 1.13
C SER A 79 14.34 -10.48 1.91
N LEU A 80 14.18 -10.45 3.24
CA LEU A 80 14.72 -9.38 4.08
C LEU A 80 16.25 -9.34 4.07
N LYS A 81 16.91 -10.51 4.09
CA LYS A 81 18.38 -10.61 4.00
C LYS A 81 18.90 -10.07 2.66
N SER A 82 18.26 -10.42 1.56
CA SER A 82 18.61 -9.87 0.24
C SER A 82 18.44 -8.35 0.18
N ALA A 83 17.34 -7.81 0.74
CA ALA A 83 17.15 -6.35 0.79
C ALA A 83 18.25 -5.65 1.62
N GLN A 84 18.66 -6.24 2.73
CA GLN A 84 19.79 -5.74 3.54
C GLN A 84 21.11 -5.78 2.75
N GLU A 85 21.39 -6.86 2.02
CA GLU A 85 22.61 -7.00 1.22
C GLU A 85 22.69 -5.91 0.11
N VAL A 86 21.58 -5.58 -0.54
CA VAL A 86 21.55 -4.48 -1.54
C VAL A 86 21.78 -3.12 -0.86
N LEU A 87 21.18 -2.86 0.30
CA LEU A 87 21.41 -1.63 1.07
C LEU A 87 22.85 -1.49 1.56
N GLU A 88 23.48 -2.58 2.00
CA GLU A 88 24.89 -2.59 2.41
C GLU A 88 25.81 -2.32 1.22
N GLN A 89 25.55 -2.92 0.05
CA GLN A 89 26.30 -2.60 -1.17
C GLN A 89 26.13 -1.14 -1.59
N ALA A 90 24.90 -0.61 -1.61
CA ALA A 90 24.65 0.80 -1.93
C ALA A 90 25.38 1.76 -0.98
N LYS A 91 25.42 1.43 0.32
CA LYS A 91 26.18 2.19 1.33
C LYS A 91 27.70 2.14 1.10
N LEU A 92 28.25 0.98 0.74
CA LEU A 92 29.68 0.85 0.40
C LEU A 92 30.03 1.68 -0.83
N ARG A 93 29.23 1.59 -1.92
CA ARG A 93 29.43 2.43 -3.12
C ARG A 93 29.37 3.92 -2.80
N TYR A 94 28.42 4.35 -1.95
CA TYR A 94 28.33 5.75 -1.55
C TYR A 94 29.57 6.22 -0.76
N GLN A 95 30.21 5.34 0.03
CA GLN A 95 31.47 5.63 0.70
C GLN A 95 32.63 5.76 -0.30
N GLU A 96 32.71 4.88 -1.31
CA GLU A 96 33.71 4.94 -2.40
C GLU A 96 33.66 6.26 -3.20
N PHE A 97 32.50 6.93 -3.28
CA PHE A 97 32.35 8.23 -3.97
C PHE A 97 32.60 9.46 -3.08
N LYS A 98 32.83 9.27 -1.78
CA LYS A 98 32.97 10.37 -0.81
C LYS A 98 34.44 10.72 -0.49
N ASP A 99 35.35 9.78 -0.74
CA ASP A 99 36.80 9.91 -0.56
C ASP A 99 37.51 10.39 -1.85
#